data_AF-A0A6J2H0W8-F1
#
_entry.id   AF-A0A6J2H0W8-F1
#
_cell.length_a   1.000
_cell.length_b   1.000
_cell.length_c   1.000
_cell.angle_alpha   90.00
_cell.angle_beta   90.00
_cell.angle_gamma   90.00
#
_symmetry.space_group_name_H-M   'P 1'
#
loop_
_entity.id
_entity.type
_entity.pdbx_description
1 polymer ?
#
loop_
_entity_poly.entity_id
_entity_poly.type
_entity_poly.pdbx_seq_one_letter_code
_entity_poly.pdbx_strand_id
1 'polypeptide(L)'
;MGPARADYLAPWWAAWLHGLPHRGPRLQPVPSAFRPQDPDYQQSLLFLGLVAAVCLGLNLLFLAVYLICLCCCKRDQDPDSKQPHSCCVTWMAVTAGLICCAAVGIGFYGNSETNDGVFQLLYALDHANQTLTGIDSLVAGTTLQMQGGLEQHLARLNEVLAPRGDYVQTLKLVEQLAGSIVLQLQGLPGWGGVSADLTVLSARVAFVEYYRWLAYLLFFILVLTVCLLACLGLAKRSRCLLATMLCCGLLTLVLSWASMAVDTVAAVGTSDFCVAPDKFIMNQTDDEISAVVAHYYLYCDQSLSNPFQQVLTVFQRSLTTMQIQTQGLIQYALPLFPTAEKDLLGVQQLLNSSETSLHQLTALLDCRGLHKDYLDALIGICYDGVEGLLYLGLFSLLAAASFSTIICAAPRAWKQLTGRDRDYDDMDEEDPFNPQARRIAAHRPPRGQLRSFCSYSSSLGSQSSLHPPAQTVSNAPVSEYMNQAVLFGGNPRYENVPLIGRGSPPPTYSPSMRATYLSVTDEHVRHRGDFPA
;
A
#
# COMPACT_ATOMS: atom_id res chain seq x y z
N MET A 1 2.04 8.31 -38.35
CA MET A 1 2.30 8.94 -37.04
C MET A 1 3.80 8.88 -36.78
N GLY A 2 4.50 10.00 -36.80
CA GLY A 2 5.85 10.04 -36.22
C GLY A 2 5.76 9.89 -34.70
N PRO A 3 6.78 9.36 -34.01
CA PRO A 3 6.78 9.32 -32.56
C PRO A 3 6.74 10.77 -32.07
N ALA A 4 5.64 11.15 -31.45
CA ALA A 4 5.56 12.40 -30.72
C ALA A 4 6.60 12.33 -29.59
N ARG A 5 7.35 13.42 -29.41
CA ARG A 5 8.19 13.71 -28.23
C ARG A 5 7.57 13.10 -26.96
N ALA A 6 8.21 12.09 -26.41
CA ALA A 6 7.92 11.62 -25.06
C ALA A 6 8.86 12.36 -24.09
N ASP A 7 8.86 13.69 -24.15
CA ASP A 7 9.58 14.49 -23.15
C ASP A 7 8.83 14.29 -21.83
N TYR A 8 9.54 13.83 -20.80
CA TYR A 8 8.96 13.69 -19.47
C TYR A 8 8.50 15.06 -18.96
N LEU A 9 7.26 15.11 -18.45
CA LEU A 9 6.69 16.27 -17.81
C LEU A 9 6.28 15.89 -16.39
N ALA A 10 6.76 16.64 -15.40
CA ALA A 10 6.36 16.42 -14.03
C ALA A 10 4.84 16.57 -13.88
N PRO A 11 4.15 15.64 -13.19
CA PRO A 11 2.72 15.76 -13.00
C PRO A 11 2.39 16.97 -12.11
N TRP A 12 1.18 17.50 -12.28
CA TRP A 12 0.77 18.75 -11.63
C TRP A 12 0.83 18.69 -10.10
N TRP A 13 0.60 17.52 -9.50
CA TRP A 13 0.74 17.32 -8.05
C TRP A 13 2.19 17.39 -7.59
N ALA A 14 3.13 16.82 -8.35
CA ALA A 14 4.55 16.91 -8.03
C ALA A 14 5.04 18.37 -8.15
N ALA A 15 4.61 19.09 -9.19
CA ALA A 15 4.90 20.51 -9.33
C ALA A 15 4.30 21.35 -8.17
N TRP A 16 3.10 21.00 -7.71
CA TRP A 16 2.47 21.67 -6.57
C TRP A 16 3.20 21.39 -5.25
N LEU A 17 3.58 20.13 -4.99
CA LEU A 17 4.35 19.74 -3.81
C LEU A 17 5.75 20.37 -3.78
N HIS A 18 6.42 20.41 -4.93
CA HIS A 18 7.71 21.11 -5.09
C HIS A 18 7.61 22.62 -4.79
N GLY A 19 6.44 23.22 -5.03
CA GLY A 19 6.17 24.62 -4.72
C GLY A 19 5.98 24.93 -3.23
N LEU A 20 5.96 23.92 -2.35
CA LEU A 20 5.87 24.12 -0.92
C LEU A 20 7.13 24.83 -0.38
N PRO A 21 7.00 25.69 0.64
CA PRO A 21 8.13 26.49 1.12
C PRO A 21 9.15 25.64 1.87
N HIS A 22 10.28 25.34 1.23
CA HIS A 22 11.46 24.77 1.88
C HIS A 22 12.10 25.81 2.82
N ARG A 23 12.03 25.55 4.11
CA ARG A 23 12.55 26.42 5.16
C ARG A 23 13.34 25.62 6.18
N GLY A 24 14.54 26.11 6.50
CA GLY A 24 15.31 25.57 7.60
C GLY A 24 14.67 25.89 8.97
N PRO A 25 15.19 25.33 10.08
CA PRO A 25 14.66 25.56 11.42
C PRO A 25 14.72 27.04 11.87
N ARG A 26 15.56 27.85 11.23
CA ARG A 26 15.64 29.31 11.42
C ARG A 26 14.67 30.10 10.55
N LEU A 27 13.71 29.43 9.89
CA LEU A 27 12.76 30.00 8.93
C LEU A 27 13.40 30.67 7.71
N GLN A 28 14.67 30.35 7.44
CA GLN A 28 15.39 30.84 6.26
C GLN A 28 15.02 29.97 5.05
N PRO A 29 14.81 30.57 3.86
CA PRO A 29 14.50 29.83 2.66
C PRO A 29 15.69 28.93 2.26
N VAL A 30 15.40 27.67 1.96
CA VAL A 30 16.36 26.68 1.45
C VAL A 30 15.99 26.38 -0.01
N PRO A 31 16.95 26.14 -0.92
CA PRO A 31 16.63 25.74 -2.29
C PRO A 31 15.76 24.48 -2.32
N SER A 32 14.71 24.47 -3.14
CA SER A 32 13.82 23.31 -3.36
C SER A 32 14.43 22.23 -4.27
N ALA A 33 15.66 22.43 -4.76
CA ALA A 33 16.34 21.46 -5.60
C ALA A 33 16.59 20.17 -4.81
N PHE A 34 16.29 19.03 -5.43
CA PHE A 34 16.50 17.72 -4.81
C PHE A 34 17.97 17.48 -4.47
N ARG A 35 18.28 17.52 -3.16
CA ARG A 35 19.63 17.36 -2.62
C ARG A 35 19.60 16.43 -1.40
N PRO A 36 19.39 15.12 -1.60
CA PRO A 36 19.17 14.19 -0.50
C PRO A 36 20.37 14.05 0.46
N GLN A 37 21.58 14.45 0.04
CA GLN A 37 22.79 14.42 0.87
C GLN A 37 23.05 15.73 1.64
N ASP A 38 22.37 16.82 1.28
CA ASP A 38 22.58 18.14 1.89
C ASP A 38 21.82 18.21 3.23
N PRO A 39 22.52 18.48 4.36
CA PRO A 39 21.88 18.53 5.68
C PRO A 39 20.84 19.66 5.77
N ASP A 40 21.04 20.79 5.08
CA ASP A 40 20.09 21.91 5.13
C ASP A 40 18.78 21.54 4.42
N TYR A 41 18.88 20.79 3.31
CA TYR A 41 17.73 20.23 2.61
C TYR A 41 16.98 19.20 3.45
N GLN A 42 17.70 18.25 4.07
CA GLN A 42 17.10 17.26 4.98
C GLN A 42 16.37 17.92 6.15
N GLN A 43 16.99 18.94 6.77
CA GLN A 43 16.37 19.70 7.86
C GLN A 43 15.11 20.45 7.41
N SER A 44 15.10 20.98 6.18
CA SER A 44 13.93 21.63 5.61
C SER A 44 12.74 20.66 5.45
N LEU A 45 13.00 19.45 4.93
CA LEU A 45 11.95 18.43 4.84
C LEU A 45 11.45 18.00 6.22
N LEU A 46 12.35 17.77 7.18
CA LEU A 46 11.98 17.45 8.56
C LEU A 46 11.14 18.56 9.21
N PHE A 47 11.44 19.83 8.92
CA PHE A 47 10.65 20.96 9.37
C PHE A 47 9.22 20.93 8.79
N LEU A 48 9.05 20.50 7.54
CA LEU A 48 7.73 20.29 6.95
C LEU A 48 6.97 19.16 7.67
N GLY A 49 7.64 18.05 7.97
CA GLY A 49 7.07 16.97 8.80
C GLY A 49 6.68 17.44 10.21
N LEU A 50 7.43 18.38 10.79
CA LEU A 50 7.13 18.97 12.10
C LEU A 50 5.81 19.76 12.10
N VAL A 51 5.34 20.25 10.95
CA VAL A 51 4.00 20.86 10.84
C VAL A 51 2.91 19.84 11.24
N ALA A 52 3.03 18.57 10.82
CA ALA A 52 2.10 17.52 11.23
C ALA A 52 2.18 17.26 12.75
N ALA A 53 3.36 17.35 13.36
CA ALA A 53 3.51 17.25 14.82
C ALA A 53 2.85 18.42 15.57
N VAL A 54 2.94 19.64 15.04
CA VAL A 54 2.20 20.81 15.58
C VAL A 54 0.69 20.58 15.45
N CYS A 55 0.22 20.09 14.31
CA CYS A 55 -1.19 19.74 14.12
C CYS A 55 -1.67 18.65 15.08
N LEU A 56 -0.86 17.62 15.36
CA LEU A 56 -1.12 16.65 16.42
C LEU A 56 -1.24 17.33 17.79
N GLY A 57 -0.30 18.20 18.15
CA GLY A 57 -0.34 18.95 19.41
C GLY A 57 -1.60 19.79 19.58
N LEU A 58 -2.03 20.48 18.52
CA LEU A 58 -3.28 21.25 18.49
C LEU A 58 -4.51 20.33 18.60
N ASN A 59 -4.51 19.19 17.91
CA ASN A 59 -5.60 18.22 17.98
C ASN A 59 -5.73 17.64 19.40
N LEU A 60 -4.62 17.24 20.03
CA LEU A 60 -4.61 16.76 21.42
C LEU A 60 -5.02 17.85 22.42
N LEU A 61 -4.56 19.10 22.22
CA LEU A 61 -4.99 20.23 23.05
C LEU A 61 -6.49 20.45 22.96
N PHE A 62 -7.06 20.42 21.74
CA PHE A 62 -8.49 20.51 21.52
C PHE A 62 -9.25 19.39 22.23
N LEU A 63 -8.79 18.14 22.09
CA LEU A 63 -9.37 16.99 22.78
C LEU A 63 -9.32 17.16 24.30
N ALA A 64 -8.18 17.60 24.85
CA ALA A 64 -8.01 17.82 26.29
C ALA A 64 -8.95 18.90 26.81
N VAL A 65 -9.02 20.06 26.15
CA VAL A 65 -9.93 21.17 26.52
C VAL A 65 -11.39 20.69 26.47
N TYR A 66 -11.78 20.00 25.40
CA TYR A 66 -13.12 19.45 25.25
C TYR A 66 -13.48 18.46 26.37
N LEU A 67 -12.56 17.56 26.72
CA LEU A 67 -12.73 16.61 27.83
C LEU A 67 -12.85 17.33 29.18
N ILE A 68 -12.02 18.34 29.45
CA ILE A 68 -12.06 19.15 30.67
C ILE A 68 -13.40 19.90 30.77
N CYS A 69 -13.84 20.57 29.70
CA CYS A 69 -15.13 21.26 29.68
C CYS A 69 -16.31 20.31 29.94
N LEU A 70 -16.30 19.11 29.34
CA LEU A 70 -17.32 18.09 29.60
C LEU A 70 -17.33 17.57 31.05
N CYS A 71 -16.17 17.57 31.72
CA CYS A 71 -16.03 17.15 33.11
C CYS A 71 -16.40 18.27 34.09
N CYS A 72 -16.01 19.53 33.81
CA CYS A 72 -16.16 20.66 34.71
C CYS A 72 -17.49 21.42 34.57
N CYS A 73 -18.03 21.58 33.35
CA CYS A 73 -19.23 22.39 33.10
C CYS A 73 -20.56 21.70 33.44
N LYS A 74 -20.55 20.53 34.08
CA LYS A 74 -21.76 19.70 34.27
C LYS A 74 -21.96 19.16 35.68
N ARG A 75 -21.63 19.96 36.70
CA ARG A 75 -22.04 19.68 38.09
C ARG A 75 -23.43 20.24 38.44
N ASP A 76 -23.99 21.14 37.63
CA ASP A 76 -25.24 21.85 37.93
C ASP A 76 -26.34 21.70 36.84
N GLN A 77 -26.74 20.46 36.50
CA GLN A 77 -27.97 20.25 35.72
C GLN A 77 -28.93 19.33 36.46
N ASP A 78 -30.03 19.94 36.92
CA ASP A 78 -31.19 19.30 37.56
C ASP A 78 -31.84 18.21 36.67
N PRO A 79 -32.49 17.20 37.28
CA PRO A 79 -32.84 15.94 36.64
C PRO A 79 -34.17 15.97 35.87
N ASP A 80 -34.63 17.11 35.33
CA ASP A 80 -35.94 17.19 34.67
C ASP A 80 -35.87 17.86 33.29
N SER A 81 -35.45 17.08 32.28
CA SER A 81 -36.08 17.12 30.95
C SER A 81 -35.70 15.86 30.16
N LYS A 82 -36.67 14.96 29.95
CA LYS A 82 -36.58 13.84 29.01
C LYS A 82 -36.50 14.39 27.58
N GLN A 83 -35.32 14.48 26.96
CA GLN A 83 -35.16 14.76 25.53
C GLN A 83 -33.82 14.21 24.94
N PRO A 84 -33.66 14.12 23.60
CA PRO A 84 -33.26 12.93 22.84
C PRO A 84 -31.74 12.84 22.59
N HIS A 85 -30.91 13.02 23.61
CA HIS A 85 -29.44 13.08 23.43
C HIS A 85 -28.76 11.73 23.11
N SER A 86 -29.46 10.60 23.27
CA SER A 86 -28.92 9.25 23.00
C SER A 86 -28.68 9.00 21.50
N CYS A 87 -29.58 9.50 20.63
CA CYS A 87 -29.52 9.28 19.19
C CYS A 87 -28.28 9.97 18.55
N CYS A 88 -27.94 11.18 19.01
CA CYS A 88 -26.82 11.95 18.47
C CYS A 88 -25.46 11.27 18.66
N VAL A 89 -25.23 10.61 19.81
CA VAL A 89 -23.92 9.95 20.09
C VAL A 89 -23.75 8.70 19.24
N THR A 90 -24.80 7.91 19.04
CA THR A 90 -24.74 6.72 18.18
C THR A 90 -24.54 7.09 16.71
N TRP A 91 -25.20 8.15 16.21
CA TRP A 91 -24.99 8.63 14.84
C TRP A 91 -23.58 9.18 14.62
N MET A 92 -23.01 9.90 15.59
CA MET A 92 -21.61 10.36 15.52
C MET A 92 -20.62 9.18 15.48
N ALA A 93 -20.85 8.13 16.26
CA ALA A 93 -19.99 6.95 16.23
C ALA A 93 -20.13 6.16 14.91
N VAL A 94 -21.34 6.03 14.38
CA VAL A 94 -21.61 5.35 13.10
C VAL A 94 -20.98 6.13 11.94
N THR A 95 -21.14 7.45 11.90
CA THR A 95 -20.53 8.30 10.86
C THR A 95 -19.01 8.25 10.94
N ALA A 96 -18.42 8.33 12.13
CA ALA A 96 -16.98 8.16 12.33
C ALA A 96 -16.49 6.78 11.87
N GLY A 97 -17.23 5.72 12.16
CA GLY A 97 -16.93 4.35 11.70
C GLY A 97 -17.00 4.22 10.18
N LEU A 98 -17.99 4.83 9.52
CA LEU A 98 -18.07 4.84 8.06
C LEU A 98 -16.90 5.60 7.41
N ILE A 99 -16.52 6.74 7.99
CA ILE A 99 -15.34 7.50 7.55
C ILE A 99 -14.06 6.68 7.78
N CYS A 100 -13.93 5.99 8.92
CA CYS A 100 -12.82 5.06 9.20
C CYS A 100 -12.72 3.96 8.12
N CYS A 101 -13.84 3.33 7.76
CA CYS A 101 -13.88 2.31 6.71
C CYS A 101 -13.49 2.86 5.32
N ALA A 102 -14.03 4.03 4.95
CA ALA A 102 -13.68 4.68 3.69
C ALA A 102 -12.20 5.07 3.65
N ALA A 103 -11.67 5.59 4.76
CA ALA A 103 -10.25 5.92 4.90
C ALA A 103 -9.38 4.69 4.66
N VAL A 104 -9.69 3.54 5.29
CA VAL A 104 -8.93 2.30 5.09
C VAL A 104 -8.96 1.87 3.62
N GLY A 105 -10.09 1.96 2.93
CA GLY A 105 -10.18 1.66 1.50
C GLY A 105 -9.27 2.55 0.64
N ILE A 106 -9.27 3.87 0.91
CA ILE A 106 -8.37 4.83 0.26
C ILE A 106 -6.90 4.51 0.58
N GLY A 107 -6.60 4.15 1.84
CA GLY A 107 -5.26 3.78 2.28
C GLY A 107 -4.74 2.52 1.57
N PHE A 108 -5.57 1.50 1.41
CA PHE A 108 -5.22 0.30 0.65
C PHE A 108 -4.90 0.62 -0.80
N TYR A 109 -5.72 1.46 -1.43
CA TYR A 109 -5.49 1.94 -2.79
C TYR A 109 -4.15 2.68 -2.89
N GLY A 110 -3.95 3.72 -2.07
CA GLY A 110 -2.70 4.49 -2.07
C GLY A 110 -1.45 3.66 -1.75
N ASN A 111 -1.57 2.68 -0.84
CA ASN A 111 -0.47 1.77 -0.52
C ASN A 111 -0.08 0.86 -1.68
N SER A 112 -1.07 0.40 -2.45
CA SER A 112 -0.87 -0.43 -3.66
C SER A 112 -0.27 0.40 -4.78
N GLU A 113 -0.85 1.57 -5.08
CA GLU A 113 -0.35 2.46 -6.14
C GLU A 113 1.10 2.89 -5.88
N THR A 114 1.44 3.23 -4.63
CA THR A 114 2.84 3.56 -4.27
C THR A 114 3.77 2.37 -4.52
N ASN A 115 3.34 1.16 -4.16
CA ASN A 115 4.12 -0.06 -4.35
C ASN A 115 4.29 -0.41 -5.83
N ASP A 116 3.24 -0.24 -6.63
CA ASP A 116 3.28 -0.52 -8.07
C ASP A 116 4.21 0.48 -8.78
N GLY A 117 4.14 1.77 -8.42
CA GLY A 117 5.06 2.80 -8.90
C GLY A 117 6.53 2.52 -8.54
N VAL A 118 6.80 2.10 -7.29
CA VAL A 118 8.15 1.69 -6.87
C VAL A 118 8.60 0.40 -7.57
N PHE A 119 7.71 -0.56 -7.78
CA PHE A 119 8.03 -1.79 -8.51
C PHE A 119 8.42 -1.49 -9.96
N GLN A 120 7.71 -0.58 -10.63
CA GLN A 120 8.07 -0.11 -11.97
C GLN A 120 9.45 0.56 -11.99
N LEU A 121 9.78 1.38 -10.98
CA LEU A 121 11.12 1.94 -10.80
C LEU A 121 12.17 0.83 -10.66
N LEU A 122 11.95 -0.15 -9.79
CA LEU A 122 12.91 -1.25 -9.57
C LEU A 122 13.13 -2.08 -10.83
N TYR A 123 12.07 -2.34 -11.59
CA TYR A 123 12.15 -3.05 -12.87
C TYR A 123 12.99 -2.29 -13.89
N ALA A 124 12.76 -0.98 -14.02
CA ALA A 124 13.53 -0.12 -14.90
C ALA A 124 15.01 -0.02 -14.50
N LEU A 125 15.30 0.09 -13.20
CA LEU A 125 16.68 0.08 -12.69
C LEU A 125 17.40 -1.24 -12.98
N ASP A 126 16.72 -2.38 -12.83
CA ASP A 126 17.28 -3.69 -13.14
C ASP A 126 17.55 -3.85 -14.64
N HIS A 127 16.62 -3.43 -15.50
CA HIS A 127 16.80 -3.50 -16.95
C HIS A 127 17.93 -2.57 -17.45
N ALA A 128 18.02 -1.37 -16.88
CA ALA A 128 19.15 -0.48 -17.10
C ALA A 128 20.48 -1.13 -16.67
N ASN A 129 20.53 -1.73 -15.48
CA ASN A 129 21.69 -2.44 -14.98
C ASN A 129 22.10 -3.62 -15.89
N GLN A 130 21.14 -4.41 -16.37
CA GLN A 130 21.40 -5.49 -17.34
C GLN A 130 21.95 -4.95 -18.67
N THR A 131 21.47 -3.80 -19.13
CA THR A 131 21.97 -3.13 -20.33
C THR A 131 23.43 -2.69 -20.15
N LEU A 132 23.74 -2.02 -19.03
CA LEU A 132 25.08 -1.53 -18.70
C LEU A 132 26.09 -2.67 -18.52
N THR A 133 25.74 -3.69 -17.72
CA THR A 133 26.59 -4.88 -17.52
C THR A 133 26.73 -5.70 -18.81
N GLY A 134 25.68 -5.72 -19.65
CA GLY A 134 25.71 -6.30 -20.99
C GLY A 134 26.79 -5.66 -21.85
N ILE A 135 26.87 -4.32 -21.89
CA ILE A 135 27.90 -3.58 -22.64
C ILE A 135 29.30 -3.99 -22.16
N ASP A 136 29.56 -3.91 -20.85
CA ASP A 136 30.88 -4.26 -20.28
C ASP A 136 31.27 -5.71 -20.59
N SER A 137 30.32 -6.64 -20.50
CA SER A 137 30.55 -8.06 -20.79
C SER A 137 30.90 -8.32 -22.26
N LEU A 138 30.22 -7.63 -23.19
CA LEU A 138 30.49 -7.74 -24.63
C LEU A 138 31.84 -7.12 -25.01
N VAL A 139 32.16 -5.97 -24.42
CA VAL A 139 33.45 -5.28 -24.61
C VAL A 139 34.60 -6.16 -24.10
N ALA A 140 34.49 -6.69 -22.88
CA ALA A 140 35.50 -7.56 -22.28
C ALA A 140 35.65 -8.87 -23.06
N GLY A 141 34.53 -9.52 -23.42
CA GLY A 141 34.53 -10.76 -24.18
C GLY A 141 35.15 -10.62 -25.57
N THR A 142 34.79 -9.57 -26.30
CA THR A 142 35.34 -9.30 -27.64
C THR A 142 36.83 -8.95 -27.57
N THR A 143 37.24 -8.16 -26.57
CA THR A 143 38.64 -7.81 -26.34
C THR A 143 39.49 -9.06 -26.08
N LEU A 144 39.00 -9.97 -25.23
CA LEU A 144 39.68 -11.23 -24.92
C LEU A 144 39.76 -12.16 -26.14
N GLN A 145 38.71 -12.21 -26.97
CA GLN A 145 38.73 -12.98 -28.22
C GLN A 145 39.76 -12.44 -29.21
N MET A 146 39.87 -11.12 -29.35
CA MET A 146 40.80 -10.46 -30.27
C MET A 146 42.26 -10.53 -29.81
N GLN A 147 42.54 -10.33 -28.52
CA GLN A 147 43.91 -10.39 -27.98
C GLN A 147 44.38 -11.82 -27.73
N GLY A 148 43.54 -12.70 -27.17
CA GLY A 148 43.96 -14.06 -26.82
C GLY A 148 43.73 -15.04 -27.96
N GLY A 149 42.46 -15.18 -28.37
CA GLY A 149 42.05 -16.22 -29.31
C GLY A 149 42.61 -16.01 -30.71
N LEU A 150 42.45 -14.80 -31.24
CA LEU A 150 42.87 -14.47 -32.59
C LEU A 150 44.40 -14.45 -32.73
N GLU A 151 45.14 -13.81 -31.81
CA GLU A 151 46.61 -13.81 -31.84
C GLU A 151 47.17 -15.23 -31.85
N GLN A 152 46.58 -16.16 -31.08
CA GLN A 152 47.03 -17.55 -31.05
C GLN A 152 46.86 -18.26 -32.41
N HIS A 153 45.73 -18.05 -33.09
CA HIS A 153 45.52 -18.59 -34.43
C HIS A 153 46.43 -17.93 -35.47
N LEU A 154 46.61 -16.61 -35.41
CA LEU A 154 47.47 -15.86 -36.32
C LEU A 154 48.95 -16.26 -36.16
N ALA A 155 49.43 -16.49 -34.93
CA ALA A 155 50.79 -16.95 -34.67
C ALA A 155 51.07 -18.31 -35.33
N ARG A 156 50.16 -19.29 -35.18
CA ARG A 156 50.28 -20.60 -35.84
C ARG A 156 50.21 -20.49 -37.37
N LEU A 157 49.30 -19.65 -37.89
CA LEU A 157 49.20 -19.40 -39.33
C LEU A 157 50.45 -18.75 -39.90
N ASN A 158 51.09 -17.85 -39.14
CA ASN A 158 52.33 -17.20 -39.53
C ASN A 158 53.49 -18.20 -39.67
N GLU A 159 53.56 -19.23 -38.82
CA GLU A 159 54.53 -20.32 -38.95
C GLU A 159 54.26 -21.19 -40.20
N VAL A 160 53.01 -21.57 -40.43
CA VAL A 160 52.62 -22.45 -41.55
C VAL A 160 52.74 -21.75 -42.91
N LEU A 161 52.38 -20.46 -42.98
CA LEU A 161 52.36 -19.67 -44.20
C LEU A 161 53.66 -18.87 -44.44
N ALA A 162 54.67 -19.03 -43.58
CA ALA A 162 55.99 -18.39 -43.70
C ALA A 162 56.65 -18.46 -45.10
N PRO A 163 56.50 -19.54 -45.89
CA PRO A 163 57.09 -19.62 -47.23
C PRO A 163 56.49 -18.64 -48.25
N ARG A 164 55.32 -18.03 -47.96
CA ARG A 164 54.62 -17.08 -48.83
C ARG A 164 54.49 -15.73 -48.14
N GLY A 165 55.42 -14.82 -48.44
CA GLY A 165 55.46 -13.46 -47.86
C GLY A 165 54.15 -12.68 -48.02
N ASP A 166 53.46 -12.83 -49.15
CA ASP A 166 52.18 -12.16 -49.41
C ASP A 166 51.10 -12.56 -48.38
N TYR A 167 51.00 -13.84 -48.04
CA TYR A 167 50.05 -14.33 -47.03
C TYR A 167 50.42 -13.88 -45.62
N VAL A 168 51.71 -13.85 -45.29
CA VAL A 168 52.21 -13.31 -44.02
C VAL A 168 51.87 -11.83 -43.89
N GLN A 169 51.93 -11.06 -44.98
CA GLN A 169 51.53 -9.65 -44.97
C GLN A 169 50.03 -9.48 -44.73
N THR A 170 49.18 -10.35 -45.30
CA THR A 170 47.74 -10.39 -44.99
C THR A 170 47.48 -10.71 -43.52
N LEU A 171 48.18 -11.69 -42.93
CA LEU A 171 48.02 -12.02 -41.51
C LEU A 171 48.40 -10.85 -40.59
N LYS A 172 49.50 -10.14 -40.90
CA LYS A 172 49.91 -8.92 -40.16
C LYS A 172 48.87 -7.81 -40.25
N LEU A 173 48.23 -7.66 -41.41
CA LEU A 173 47.13 -6.70 -41.56
C LEU A 173 45.94 -7.08 -40.67
N VAL A 174 45.57 -8.36 -40.62
CA VAL A 174 44.50 -8.85 -39.74
C VAL A 174 44.85 -8.60 -38.27
N GLU A 175 46.09 -8.88 -37.85
CA GLU A 175 46.59 -8.58 -36.50
C GLU A 175 46.49 -7.08 -36.15
N GLN A 176 46.90 -6.20 -37.06
CA GLN A 176 46.81 -4.76 -36.87
C GLN A 176 45.35 -4.27 -36.75
N LEU A 177 44.45 -4.83 -37.55
CA LEU A 177 43.03 -4.50 -37.50
C LEU A 177 42.40 -4.99 -36.18
N ALA A 178 42.80 -6.15 -35.67
CA ALA A 178 42.40 -6.65 -34.36
C ALA A 178 42.85 -5.72 -33.23
N GLY A 179 44.12 -5.31 -33.25
CA GLY A 179 44.66 -4.32 -32.30
C GLY A 179 43.93 -2.99 -32.36
N SER A 180 43.56 -2.53 -33.57
CA SER A 180 42.73 -1.34 -33.72
C SER A 180 41.33 -1.52 -33.13
N ILE A 181 40.69 -2.68 -33.27
CA ILE A 181 39.37 -2.96 -32.65
C ILE A 181 39.48 -2.88 -31.14
N VAL A 182 40.48 -3.54 -30.56
CA VAL A 182 40.71 -3.54 -29.10
C VAL A 182 40.91 -2.12 -28.58
N LEU A 183 41.71 -1.31 -29.27
CA LEU A 183 41.96 0.08 -28.86
C LEU A 183 40.68 0.93 -28.92
N GLN A 184 39.81 0.71 -29.91
CA GLN A 184 38.52 1.40 -30.00
C GLN A 184 37.55 0.95 -28.89
N LEU A 185 37.51 -0.34 -28.58
CA LEU A 185 36.69 -0.90 -27.50
C LEU A 185 37.11 -0.38 -26.12
N GLN A 186 38.43 -0.23 -25.88
CA GLN A 186 38.96 0.39 -24.67
C GLN A 186 38.64 1.89 -24.54
N GLY A 187 38.26 2.55 -25.64
CA GLY A 187 37.82 3.94 -25.64
C GLY A 187 36.36 4.13 -25.18
N LEU A 188 35.60 3.04 -25.00
CA LEU A 188 34.26 3.11 -24.41
C LEU A 188 34.36 3.38 -22.90
N PRO A 189 33.40 4.14 -22.32
CA PRO A 189 33.35 4.32 -20.87
C PRO A 189 33.10 2.98 -20.18
N GLY A 190 33.70 2.79 -19.00
CA GLY A 190 33.41 1.64 -18.16
C GLY A 190 32.12 1.87 -17.39
N TRP A 191 31.15 0.95 -17.49
CA TRP A 191 29.84 1.11 -16.87
C TRP A 191 29.74 0.48 -15.48
N GLY A 192 30.80 -0.22 -15.06
CA GLY A 192 30.88 -0.93 -13.78
C GLY A 192 30.50 -0.08 -12.56
N GLY A 193 31.01 1.14 -12.45
CA GLY A 193 30.71 2.04 -11.32
C GLY A 193 29.21 2.38 -11.24
N VAL A 194 28.64 2.84 -12.35
CA VAL A 194 27.21 3.16 -12.43
C VAL A 194 26.33 1.93 -12.22
N SER A 195 26.69 0.77 -12.79
CA SER A 195 25.96 -0.48 -12.57
C SER A 195 25.94 -0.87 -11.09
N ALA A 196 27.06 -0.72 -10.38
CA ALA A 196 27.14 -0.99 -8.95
C ALA A 196 26.24 -0.03 -8.16
N ASP A 197 26.25 1.26 -8.48
CA ASP A 197 25.38 2.24 -7.84
C ASP A 197 23.89 1.95 -8.07
N LEU A 198 23.50 1.55 -9.29
CA LEU A 198 22.12 1.14 -9.59
C LEU A 198 21.71 -0.09 -8.76
N THR A 199 22.58 -1.08 -8.60
CA THR A 199 22.27 -2.25 -7.76
C THR A 199 22.09 -1.89 -6.29
N VAL A 200 22.94 -1.00 -5.75
CA VAL A 200 22.84 -0.52 -4.38
C VAL A 200 21.56 0.30 -4.18
N LEU A 201 21.23 1.16 -5.14
CA LEU A 201 20.00 1.94 -5.12
C LEU A 201 18.77 1.05 -5.16
N SER A 202 18.71 0.09 -6.09
CA SER A 202 17.61 -0.87 -6.24
C SER A 202 17.40 -1.68 -4.94
N ALA A 203 18.47 -2.20 -4.35
CA ALA A 203 18.40 -2.93 -3.09
C ALA A 203 17.89 -2.07 -1.92
N ARG A 204 18.33 -0.81 -1.82
CA ARG A 204 17.86 0.12 -0.77
C ARG A 204 16.39 0.48 -0.94
N VAL A 205 15.97 0.80 -2.17
CA VAL A 205 14.57 1.15 -2.47
C VAL A 205 13.66 -0.03 -2.20
N ALA A 206 14.02 -1.23 -2.67
CA ALA A 206 13.25 -2.45 -2.41
C ALA A 206 13.12 -2.77 -0.92
N PHE A 207 14.21 -2.58 -0.15
CA PHE A 207 14.18 -2.77 1.31
C PHE A 207 13.24 -1.78 1.99
N VAL A 208 13.37 -0.48 1.70
CA VAL A 208 12.52 0.56 2.30
C VAL A 208 11.05 0.33 1.94
N GLU A 209 10.76 0.00 0.68
CA GLU A 209 9.41 -0.20 0.19
C GLU A 209 8.74 -1.42 0.83
N TYR A 210 9.48 -2.53 0.98
CA TYR A 210 8.97 -3.74 1.65
C TYR A 210 8.45 -3.43 3.07
N TYR A 211 9.23 -2.68 3.86
CA TYR A 211 8.82 -2.31 5.21
C TYR A 211 7.73 -1.23 5.22
N ARG A 212 7.77 -0.26 4.30
CA ARG A 212 6.72 0.77 4.17
C ARG A 212 5.37 0.12 3.89
N TRP A 213 5.31 -0.72 2.86
CA TRP A 213 4.11 -1.44 2.46
C TRP A 213 3.55 -2.31 3.58
N LEU A 214 4.41 -3.10 4.23
CA LEU A 214 4.02 -3.95 5.36
C LEU A 214 3.54 -3.14 6.57
N ALA A 215 4.21 -2.03 6.89
CA ALA A 215 3.83 -1.16 8.00
C ALA A 215 2.42 -0.59 7.81
N TYR A 216 2.07 -0.16 6.58
CA TYR A 216 0.73 0.32 6.28
C TYR A 216 -0.32 -0.78 6.37
N LEU A 217 -0.04 -2.00 5.90
CA LEU A 217 -0.95 -3.13 6.09
C LEU A 217 -1.24 -3.41 7.57
N LEU A 218 -0.20 -3.44 8.40
CA LEU A 218 -0.34 -3.60 9.85
C LEU A 218 -1.12 -2.44 10.47
N PHE A 219 -0.89 -1.22 9.99
CA PHE A 219 -1.61 -0.05 10.46
C PHE A 219 -3.10 -0.10 10.08
N PHE A 220 -3.46 -0.54 8.88
CA PHE A 220 -4.86 -0.74 8.48
C PHE A 220 -5.55 -1.79 9.33
N ILE A 221 -4.88 -2.91 9.63
CA ILE A 221 -5.40 -3.93 10.55
C ILE A 221 -5.63 -3.34 11.94
N LEU A 222 -4.68 -2.56 12.46
CA LEU A 222 -4.85 -1.85 13.74
C LEU A 222 -6.07 -0.93 13.70
N VAL A 223 -6.24 -0.12 12.66
CA VAL A 223 -7.40 0.79 12.51
C VAL A 223 -8.72 0.01 12.50
N LEU A 224 -8.81 -1.07 11.73
CA LEU A 224 -10.02 -1.91 11.66
C LEU A 224 -10.33 -2.60 13.00
N THR A 225 -9.31 -3.13 13.69
CA THR A 225 -9.51 -3.76 15.00
C THR A 225 -10.01 -2.75 16.04
N VAL A 226 -9.47 -1.53 16.06
CA VAL A 226 -9.97 -0.46 16.96
C VAL A 226 -11.39 -0.04 16.58
N CYS A 227 -11.70 0.10 15.29
CA CYS A 227 -13.06 0.42 14.83
C CYS A 227 -14.05 -0.72 15.22
N LEU A 228 -13.66 -2.00 15.18
CA LEU A 228 -14.47 -3.12 15.69
C LEU A 228 -14.64 -3.09 17.22
N LEU A 229 -13.58 -2.83 17.97
CA LEU A 229 -13.64 -2.69 19.43
C LEU A 229 -14.55 -1.53 19.85
N ALA A 230 -14.57 -0.43 19.08
CA ALA A 230 -15.49 0.68 19.31
C ALA A 230 -16.95 0.25 19.13
N CYS A 231 -17.27 -0.46 18.04
CA CYS A 231 -18.61 -1.02 17.81
C CYS A 231 -19.03 -1.99 18.93
N LEU A 232 -18.14 -2.90 19.34
CA LEU A 232 -18.38 -3.85 20.42
C LEU A 232 -18.55 -3.15 21.78
N GLY A 233 -17.74 -2.13 22.07
CA GLY A 233 -17.83 -1.32 23.29
C GLY A 233 -19.19 -0.63 23.42
N LEU A 234 -19.68 -0.06 22.31
CA LEU A 234 -21.01 0.56 22.25
C LEU A 234 -22.14 -0.47 22.37
N ALA A 235 -22.01 -1.62 21.71
CA ALA A 235 -23.05 -2.67 21.72
C ALA A 235 -23.15 -3.38 23.08
N LYS A 236 -22.01 -3.78 23.66
CA LYS A 236 -21.94 -4.51 24.93
C LYS A 236 -22.01 -3.60 26.14
N ARG A 237 -21.86 -2.28 25.97
CA ARG A 237 -21.89 -1.30 27.06
C ARG A 237 -20.94 -1.69 28.21
N SER A 238 -19.74 -2.16 27.85
CA SER A 238 -18.72 -2.55 28.83
C SER A 238 -17.74 -1.41 29.09
N ARG A 239 -17.57 -1.07 30.37
CA ARG A 239 -16.62 -0.06 30.84
C ARG A 239 -15.16 -0.42 30.48
N CYS A 240 -14.79 -1.70 30.64
CA CYS A 240 -13.45 -2.15 30.29
C CYS A 240 -13.16 -1.99 28.78
N LEU A 241 -14.12 -2.36 27.93
CA LEU A 241 -13.98 -2.21 26.47
C LEU A 241 -13.95 -0.75 26.01
N LEU A 242 -14.68 0.15 26.69
CA LEU A 242 -14.63 1.57 26.33
C LEU A 242 -13.28 2.20 26.72
N ALA A 243 -12.70 1.79 27.85
CA ALA A 243 -11.39 2.23 28.29
C ALA A 243 -10.27 1.72 27.37
N THR A 244 -10.32 0.45 26.97
CA THR A 244 -9.35 -0.11 26.02
C THR A 244 -9.46 0.57 24.66
N MET A 245 -10.68 0.80 24.17
CA MET A 245 -10.91 1.54 22.92
C MET A 245 -10.35 2.96 22.97
N LEU A 246 -10.53 3.69 24.07
CA LEU A 246 -9.98 5.05 24.22
C LEU A 246 -8.45 5.06 24.15
N CYS A 247 -7.79 4.11 24.82
CA CYS A 247 -6.33 3.97 24.80
C CYS A 247 -5.83 3.63 23.40
N CYS A 248 -6.41 2.61 22.76
CA CYS A 248 -6.03 2.21 21.41
C CYS A 248 -6.37 3.29 20.37
N GLY A 249 -7.49 4.02 20.54
CA GLY A 249 -7.88 5.13 19.67
C GLY A 249 -6.95 6.34 19.78
N LEU A 250 -6.41 6.63 20.97
CA LEU A 250 -5.37 7.65 21.14
C LEU A 250 -4.06 7.22 20.46
N LEU A 251 -3.68 5.94 20.57
CA LEU A 251 -2.51 5.41 19.88
C LEU A 251 -2.66 5.50 18.35
N THR A 252 -3.81 5.07 17.80
CA THR A 252 -4.06 5.17 16.36
C THR A 252 -4.11 6.62 15.87
N LEU A 253 -4.63 7.55 16.69
CA LEU A 253 -4.57 8.98 16.42
C LEU A 253 -3.11 9.47 16.30
N VAL A 254 -2.25 9.13 17.27
CA VAL A 254 -0.83 9.52 17.23
C VAL A 254 -0.14 8.91 16.00
N LEU A 255 -0.38 7.63 15.72
CA LEU A 255 0.16 6.96 14.54
C LEU A 255 -0.32 7.59 13.23
N SER A 256 -1.58 8.04 13.15
CA SER A 256 -2.12 8.70 11.95
C SER A 256 -1.47 10.07 11.67
N TRP A 257 -1.09 10.81 12.72
CA TRP A 257 -0.33 12.05 12.53
C TRP A 257 1.15 11.79 12.23
N ALA A 258 1.72 10.71 12.79
CA ALA A 258 3.07 10.29 12.48
C ALA A 258 3.19 9.81 11.02
N SER A 259 2.24 9.02 10.52
CA SER A 259 2.18 8.63 9.11
C SER A 259 2.02 9.84 8.20
N MET A 260 1.13 10.78 8.54
CA MET A 260 0.99 12.04 7.80
C MET A 260 2.31 12.81 7.70
N ALA A 261 3.10 12.86 8.77
CA ALA A 261 4.40 13.52 8.77
C ALA A 261 5.37 12.85 7.79
N VAL A 262 5.46 11.51 7.84
CA VAL A 262 6.35 10.73 6.98
C VAL A 262 5.93 10.80 5.52
N ASP A 263 4.63 10.65 5.23
CA ASP A 263 4.09 10.72 3.86
C ASP A 263 4.32 12.10 3.25
N THR A 264 4.16 13.18 4.02
CA THR A 264 4.40 14.54 3.55
C THR A 264 5.87 14.75 3.20
N VAL A 265 6.79 14.27 4.05
CA VAL A 265 8.24 14.35 3.81
C VAL A 265 8.62 13.56 2.56
N ALA A 266 8.12 12.32 2.46
CA ALA A 266 8.38 11.45 1.32
C ALA A 266 7.84 12.07 0.02
N ALA A 267 6.57 12.52 0.01
CA ALA A 267 5.92 13.08 -1.16
C ALA A 267 6.59 14.36 -1.66
N VAL A 268 7.03 15.26 -0.77
CA VAL A 268 7.75 16.47 -1.18
C VAL A 268 9.15 16.14 -1.68
N GLY A 269 9.88 15.26 -0.97
CA GLY A 269 11.21 14.85 -1.40
C GLY A 269 11.22 14.16 -2.77
N THR A 270 10.27 13.26 -3.02
CA THR A 270 10.11 12.64 -4.34
C THR A 270 9.65 13.64 -5.39
N SER A 271 8.76 14.57 -5.05
CA SER A 271 8.32 15.62 -5.97
C SER A 271 9.44 16.58 -6.39
N ASP A 272 10.35 16.91 -5.46
CA ASP A 272 11.53 17.72 -5.78
C ASP A 272 12.44 17.03 -6.81
N PHE A 273 12.58 15.70 -6.70
CA PHE A 273 13.28 14.90 -7.70
C PHE A 273 12.53 14.92 -9.04
N CYS A 274 11.21 14.74 -9.03
CA CYS A 274 10.38 14.70 -10.23
C CYS A 274 10.37 16.00 -11.02
N VAL A 275 10.60 17.17 -10.42
CA VAL A 275 10.64 18.44 -11.18
C VAL A 275 11.94 18.62 -11.97
N ALA A 276 13.06 18.07 -11.49
CA ALA A 276 14.35 18.22 -12.15
C ALA A 276 15.24 16.96 -12.01
N PRO A 277 14.81 15.80 -12.53
CA PRO A 277 15.53 14.53 -12.36
C PRO A 277 16.87 14.52 -13.10
N ASP A 278 16.93 15.11 -14.30
CA ASP A 278 18.13 15.16 -15.15
C ASP A 278 19.34 15.74 -14.39
N LYS A 279 19.12 16.84 -13.66
CA LYS A 279 20.20 17.54 -12.93
C LYS A 279 20.79 16.67 -11.83
N PHE A 280 19.93 15.90 -11.14
CA PHE A 280 20.39 15.00 -10.10
C PHE A 280 21.20 13.84 -10.69
N ILE A 281 20.72 13.23 -11.79
CA ILE A 281 21.39 12.09 -12.41
C ILE A 281 22.73 12.51 -13.04
N MET A 282 22.79 13.67 -13.69
CA MET A 282 24.05 14.20 -14.23
C MET A 282 25.07 14.46 -13.11
N ASN A 283 24.65 15.03 -11.99
CA ASN A 283 25.55 15.31 -10.87
C ASN A 283 26.01 14.03 -10.15
N GLN A 284 25.16 12.99 -10.11
CA GLN A 284 25.54 11.69 -9.52
C GLN A 284 26.47 10.86 -10.41
N THR A 285 26.41 11.05 -11.73
CA THR A 285 27.20 10.26 -12.69
C THR A 285 28.45 10.97 -13.19
N ASP A 286 28.71 12.22 -12.76
CA ASP A 286 29.82 13.07 -13.24
C ASP A 286 31.21 12.45 -13.02
N ASP A 287 31.39 11.68 -11.93
CA ASP A 287 32.66 11.03 -11.60
C ASP A 287 32.96 9.79 -12.46
N GLU A 288 31.93 9.13 -13.01
CA GLU A 288 32.03 7.84 -13.70
C GLU A 288 31.87 7.97 -15.23
N ILE A 289 31.00 8.89 -15.68
CA ILE A 289 30.63 9.03 -17.09
C ILE A 289 30.74 10.50 -17.53
N SER A 290 31.28 10.72 -18.72
CA SER A 290 31.31 12.05 -19.34
C SER A 290 29.91 12.66 -19.48
N ALA A 291 29.77 13.94 -19.15
CA ALA A 291 28.51 14.70 -19.31
C ALA A 291 27.87 14.58 -20.71
N VAL A 292 28.68 14.42 -21.77
CA VAL A 292 28.18 14.23 -23.14
C VAL A 292 27.41 12.91 -23.29
N VAL A 293 27.91 11.84 -22.66
CA VAL A 293 27.30 10.52 -22.70
C VAL A 293 26.04 10.50 -21.82
N ALA A 294 26.08 11.07 -20.62
CA ALA A 294 24.89 11.22 -19.78
C ALA A 294 23.78 12.01 -20.51
N HIS A 295 24.13 13.13 -21.15
CA HIS A 295 23.19 13.92 -21.94
C HIS A 295 22.61 13.15 -23.14
N TYR A 296 23.40 12.29 -23.80
CA TYR A 296 22.94 11.44 -24.90
C TYR A 296 21.82 10.50 -24.47
N TYR A 297 21.94 9.84 -23.31
CA TYR A 297 20.93 8.93 -22.79
C TYR A 297 19.72 9.64 -22.14
N LEU A 298 19.95 10.75 -21.45
CA LEU A 298 18.86 11.47 -20.76
C LEU A 298 17.89 12.17 -21.73
N TYR A 299 18.38 12.75 -22.82
CA TYR A 299 17.53 13.48 -23.77
C TYR A 299 17.17 12.67 -25.02
N CYS A 300 18.05 11.78 -25.49
CA CYS A 300 17.85 10.91 -26.66
C CYS A 300 17.18 11.60 -27.87
N ASP A 301 17.58 12.84 -28.16
CA ASP A 301 17.02 13.64 -29.26
C ASP A 301 17.62 13.22 -30.61
N GLN A 302 16.84 13.36 -31.68
CA GLN A 302 17.25 13.06 -33.06
C GLN A 302 18.35 14.00 -33.56
N SER A 303 18.48 15.18 -32.96
CA SER A 303 19.51 16.17 -33.28
C SER A 303 20.88 15.82 -32.67
N LEU A 304 20.92 14.92 -31.67
CA LEU A 304 22.16 14.53 -31.00
C LEU A 304 22.89 13.45 -31.80
N SER A 305 24.16 13.70 -32.08
CA SER A 305 25.05 12.70 -32.68
C SER A 305 25.38 11.61 -31.65
N ASN A 306 25.33 10.34 -32.06
CA ASN A 306 25.73 9.23 -31.21
C ASN A 306 27.25 9.33 -30.89
N PRO A 307 27.65 9.49 -29.61
CA PRO A 307 29.06 9.65 -29.23
C PRO A 307 29.90 8.41 -29.55
N PHE A 308 29.28 7.24 -29.69
CA PHE A 308 29.92 5.97 -29.97
C PHE A 308 30.03 5.65 -31.47
N GLN A 309 29.48 6.51 -32.34
CA GLN A 309 29.39 6.22 -33.77
C GLN A 309 30.78 6.06 -34.42
N GLN A 310 31.78 6.83 -33.99
CA GLN A 310 33.15 6.67 -34.49
C GLN A 310 33.73 5.31 -34.11
N VAL A 311 33.59 4.90 -32.84
CA VAL A 311 34.07 3.60 -32.33
C VAL A 311 33.41 2.45 -33.10
N LEU A 312 32.09 2.48 -33.22
CA LEU A 312 31.31 1.43 -33.91
C LEU A 312 31.64 1.34 -35.41
N THR A 313 31.79 2.47 -36.09
CA THR A 313 32.11 2.49 -37.53
C THR A 313 33.53 1.97 -37.81
N VAL A 314 34.50 2.31 -36.97
CA VAL A 314 35.86 1.76 -37.08
C VAL A 314 35.86 0.27 -36.81
N PHE A 315 35.17 -0.19 -35.75
CA PHE A 315 35.04 -1.62 -35.47
C PHE A 315 34.41 -2.36 -36.66
N GLN A 316 33.27 -1.89 -37.19
CA GLN A 316 32.61 -2.50 -38.35
C GLN A 316 33.52 -2.57 -39.59
N ARG A 317 34.23 -1.48 -39.92
CA ARG A 317 35.14 -1.46 -41.08
C ARG A 317 36.34 -2.40 -40.89
N SER A 318 36.92 -2.44 -39.71
CA SER A 318 38.04 -3.34 -39.41
C SER A 318 37.61 -4.79 -39.49
N LEU A 319 36.48 -5.15 -38.89
CA LEU A 319 35.95 -6.51 -38.89
C LEU A 319 35.62 -7.00 -40.30
N THR A 320 34.90 -6.19 -41.10
CA THR A 320 34.57 -6.55 -42.49
C THR A 320 35.82 -6.72 -43.35
N THR A 321 36.83 -5.88 -43.15
CA THR A 321 38.12 -6.03 -43.84
C THR A 321 38.82 -7.33 -43.44
N MET A 322 38.85 -7.67 -42.15
CA MET A 322 39.43 -8.93 -41.66
C MET A 322 38.70 -10.16 -42.23
N GLN A 323 37.37 -10.12 -42.33
CA GLN A 323 36.57 -11.18 -42.95
C GLN A 323 36.92 -11.38 -44.42
N ILE A 324 37.02 -10.29 -45.20
CA ILE A 324 37.40 -10.36 -46.62
C ILE A 324 38.80 -10.96 -46.78
N GLN A 325 39.77 -10.51 -45.97
CA GLN A 325 41.15 -11.01 -46.02
C GLN A 325 41.24 -12.50 -45.62
N THR A 326 40.52 -12.89 -44.56
CA THR A 326 40.47 -14.29 -44.09
C THR A 326 39.82 -15.20 -45.13
N GLN A 327 38.71 -14.78 -45.74
CA GLN A 327 38.06 -15.53 -46.80
C GLN A 327 38.96 -15.69 -48.03
N GLY A 328 39.74 -14.66 -48.38
CA GLY A 328 40.77 -14.75 -49.42
C GLY A 328 41.85 -15.80 -49.09
N LEU A 329 42.35 -15.81 -47.85
CA LEU A 329 43.30 -16.84 -47.39
C LEU A 329 42.69 -18.25 -47.44
N ILE A 330 41.44 -18.42 -47.04
CA ILE A 330 40.72 -19.70 -47.13
C ILE A 330 40.66 -20.18 -48.59
N GLN A 331 40.31 -19.30 -49.52
CA GLN A 331 40.15 -19.68 -50.93
C GLN A 331 41.48 -20.00 -51.64
N TYR A 332 42.55 -19.26 -51.33
CA TYR A 332 43.81 -19.33 -52.09
C TYR A 332 44.96 -20.03 -51.36
N ALA A 333 44.98 -20.05 -50.04
CA ALA A 333 46.06 -20.67 -49.26
C ALA A 333 45.79 -22.15 -48.96
N LEU A 334 44.54 -22.57 -48.72
CA LEU A 334 44.21 -23.96 -48.35
C LEU A 334 44.61 -25.02 -49.39
N PRO A 335 44.48 -24.80 -50.71
CA PRO A 335 44.96 -25.77 -51.69
C PRO A 335 46.48 -26.01 -51.64
N LEU A 336 47.24 -25.05 -51.09
CA LEU A 336 48.69 -25.09 -50.99
C LEU A 336 49.17 -25.53 -49.58
N PHE A 337 48.40 -25.18 -48.54
CA PHE A 337 48.72 -25.41 -47.13
C PHE A 337 47.50 -25.99 -46.39
N PRO A 338 47.20 -27.29 -46.57
CA PRO A 338 46.01 -27.90 -45.96
C PRO A 338 46.06 -27.91 -44.43
N THR A 339 47.25 -27.88 -43.83
CA THR A 339 47.42 -27.81 -42.37
C THR A 339 46.94 -26.49 -41.75
N ALA A 340 46.76 -25.43 -42.56
CA ALA A 340 46.25 -24.14 -42.10
C ALA A 340 44.71 -24.10 -41.93
N GLU A 341 43.99 -25.11 -42.43
CA GLU A 341 42.52 -25.15 -42.45
C GLU A 341 41.90 -24.92 -41.07
N LYS A 342 42.40 -25.63 -40.05
CA LYS A 342 41.86 -25.56 -38.69
C LYS A 342 41.99 -24.15 -38.10
N ASP A 343 43.14 -23.50 -38.29
CA ASP A 343 43.37 -22.17 -37.74
C ASP A 343 42.63 -21.08 -38.53
N LEU A 344 42.56 -21.16 -39.87
CA LEU A 344 41.78 -20.22 -40.68
C LEU A 344 40.27 -20.30 -40.39
N LEU A 345 39.73 -21.50 -40.22
CA LEU A 345 38.33 -21.67 -39.79
C LEU A 345 38.11 -21.16 -38.36
N GLY A 346 39.09 -21.34 -37.46
CA GLY A 346 39.06 -20.76 -36.12
C GLY A 346 39.01 -19.23 -36.14
N VAL A 347 39.83 -18.59 -36.99
CA VAL A 347 39.77 -17.13 -37.22
C VAL A 347 38.39 -16.72 -37.74
N GLN A 348 37.86 -17.41 -38.75
CA GLN A 348 36.53 -17.09 -39.30
C GLN A 348 35.43 -17.20 -38.24
N GLN A 349 35.48 -18.22 -37.38
CA GLN A 349 34.52 -18.39 -36.28
C GLN A 349 34.60 -17.25 -35.27
N LEU A 350 35.81 -16.82 -34.89
CA LEU A 350 36.01 -15.67 -34.01
C LEU A 350 35.47 -14.37 -34.63
N LEU A 351 35.71 -14.16 -35.93
CA LEU A 351 35.19 -13.00 -36.65
C LEU A 351 33.65 -13.00 -36.72
N ASN A 352 33.03 -14.14 -36.97
CA ASN A 352 31.56 -14.28 -36.97
C ASN A 352 30.97 -13.99 -35.56
N SER A 353 31.62 -14.50 -34.49
CA SER A 353 31.23 -14.19 -33.11
C SER A 353 31.39 -12.70 -32.78
N SER A 354 32.43 -12.07 -33.33
CA SER A 354 32.69 -10.64 -33.14
C SER A 354 31.68 -9.79 -33.91
N GLU A 355 31.19 -10.24 -35.07
CA GLU A 355 30.13 -9.58 -35.83
C GLU A 355 28.81 -9.60 -35.06
N THR A 356 28.44 -10.74 -34.46
CA THR A 356 27.25 -10.82 -33.60
C THR A 356 27.39 -9.92 -32.37
N SER A 357 28.59 -9.86 -31.77
CA SER A 357 28.88 -9.00 -30.63
C SER A 357 28.79 -7.52 -31.00
N LEU A 358 29.26 -7.13 -32.18
CA LEU A 358 29.15 -5.77 -32.69
C LEU A 358 27.69 -5.34 -32.88
N HIS A 359 26.83 -6.21 -33.43
CA HIS A 359 25.41 -5.91 -33.60
C HIS A 359 24.69 -5.75 -32.27
N GLN A 360 24.97 -6.63 -31.31
CA GLN A 360 24.42 -6.53 -29.95
C GLN A 360 24.93 -5.26 -29.23
N LEU A 361 26.23 -4.98 -29.31
CA LEU A 361 26.82 -3.77 -28.72
C LEU A 361 26.22 -2.49 -29.32
N THR A 362 25.99 -2.47 -30.63
CA THR A 362 25.33 -1.34 -31.30
C THR A 362 23.90 -1.12 -30.78
N ALA A 363 23.17 -2.20 -30.52
CA ALA A 363 21.81 -2.12 -29.98
C ALA A 363 21.80 -1.64 -28.52
N LEU A 364 22.71 -2.12 -27.67
CA LEU A 364 22.81 -1.71 -26.27
C LEU A 364 23.31 -0.27 -26.10
N LEU A 365 24.17 0.21 -27.01
CA LEU A 365 24.66 1.59 -27.01
C LEU A 365 23.66 2.59 -27.61
N ASP A 366 22.55 2.15 -28.23
CA ASP A 366 21.49 3.07 -28.70
C ASP A 366 20.80 3.71 -27.49
N CYS A 367 20.67 5.05 -27.48
CA CYS A 367 20.04 5.78 -26.38
C CYS A 367 18.62 5.32 -26.09
N ARG A 368 17.89 4.83 -27.11
CA ARG A 368 16.46 4.54 -26.99
C ARG A 368 16.12 3.53 -25.91
N GLY A 369 16.95 2.50 -25.72
CA GLY A 369 16.71 1.46 -24.72
C GLY A 369 16.80 2.03 -23.32
N LEU A 370 17.96 2.60 -22.97
CA LEU A 370 18.20 3.14 -21.64
C LEU A 370 17.36 4.39 -21.35
N HIS A 371 17.06 5.21 -22.36
CA HIS A 371 16.15 6.35 -22.23
C HIS A 371 14.71 5.90 -21.93
N LYS A 372 14.26 4.79 -22.55
CA LYS A 372 12.96 4.19 -22.21
C LYS A 372 12.93 3.73 -20.76
N ASP A 373 13.97 3.05 -20.29
CA ASP A 373 14.05 2.61 -18.89
C ASP A 373 14.05 3.83 -17.94
N TYR A 374 14.76 4.90 -18.29
CA TYR A 374 14.72 6.16 -17.56
C TYR A 374 13.31 6.76 -17.47
N LEU A 375 12.59 6.84 -18.59
CA LEU A 375 11.21 7.34 -18.61
C LEU A 375 10.26 6.44 -17.82
N ASP A 376 10.37 5.12 -17.96
CA ASP A 376 9.53 4.17 -17.23
C ASP A 376 9.76 4.29 -15.71
N ALA A 377 11.01 4.49 -15.27
CA ALA A 377 11.36 4.77 -13.89
C ALA A 377 10.72 6.07 -13.37
N LEU A 378 10.81 7.16 -14.14
CA LEU A 378 10.22 8.44 -13.77
C LEU A 378 8.69 8.38 -13.73
N ILE A 379 8.07 7.72 -14.70
CA ILE A 379 6.62 7.56 -14.73
C ILE A 379 6.17 6.79 -13.48
N GLY A 380 6.78 5.65 -13.18
CA GLY A 380 6.41 4.85 -12.00
C GLY A 380 6.52 5.63 -10.69
N ILE A 381 7.66 6.29 -10.43
CA ILE A 381 7.84 6.98 -9.15
C ILE A 381 7.07 8.30 -9.05
N CYS A 382 7.02 9.10 -10.12
CA CYS A 382 6.46 10.45 -10.08
C CYS A 382 4.96 10.50 -10.29
N TYR A 383 4.41 9.58 -11.10
CA TYR A 383 2.97 9.48 -11.28
C TYR A 383 2.39 8.60 -10.18
N ASP A 384 2.53 7.29 -10.30
CA ASP A 384 1.86 6.32 -9.43
C ASP A 384 2.41 6.38 -8.00
N GLY A 385 3.73 6.52 -7.84
CA GLY A 385 4.41 6.63 -6.55
C GLY A 385 3.94 7.84 -5.72
N VAL A 386 4.04 9.05 -6.26
CA VAL A 386 3.61 10.28 -5.55
C VAL A 386 2.09 10.33 -5.38
N GLU A 387 1.32 9.89 -6.37
CA GLU A 387 -0.14 9.80 -6.27
C GLU A 387 -0.56 8.88 -5.11
N GLY A 388 0.06 7.70 -5.00
CA GLY A 388 -0.17 6.78 -3.90
C GLY A 388 0.14 7.39 -2.52
N LEU A 389 1.26 8.13 -2.40
CA LEU A 389 1.62 8.85 -1.16
C LEU A 389 0.58 9.92 -0.78
N LEU A 390 -0.02 10.61 -1.75
CA LEU A 390 -1.08 11.57 -1.49
C LEU A 390 -2.36 10.88 -0.95
N TYR A 391 -2.73 9.73 -1.48
CA TYR A 391 -3.84 8.93 -0.94
C TYR A 391 -3.54 8.39 0.46
N LEU A 392 -2.30 8.03 0.77
CA LEU A 392 -1.87 7.66 2.13
C LEU A 392 -1.96 8.84 3.11
N GLY A 393 -1.59 10.04 2.66
CA GLY A 393 -1.83 11.28 3.42
C GLY A 393 -3.31 11.54 3.67
N LEU A 394 -4.17 11.33 2.66
CA LEU A 394 -5.63 11.46 2.81
C LEU A 394 -6.19 10.44 3.80
N PHE A 395 -5.75 9.17 3.72
CA PHE A 395 -6.08 8.15 4.71
C PHE A 395 -5.71 8.61 6.12
N SER A 396 -4.48 9.10 6.30
CA SER A 396 -3.97 9.56 7.60
C SER A 396 -4.83 10.68 8.19
N LEU A 397 -5.24 11.65 7.38
CA LEU A 397 -6.13 12.75 7.80
C LEU A 397 -7.55 12.27 8.17
N LEU A 398 -8.14 11.39 7.36
CA LEU A 398 -9.47 10.84 7.62
C LEU A 398 -9.47 9.93 8.85
N ALA A 399 -8.43 9.14 9.04
CA ALA A 399 -8.21 8.33 10.23
C ALA A 399 -8.09 9.22 11.47
N ALA A 400 -7.24 10.25 11.43
CA ALA A 400 -7.09 11.21 12.53
C ALA A 400 -8.42 11.88 12.90
N ALA A 401 -9.19 12.33 11.91
CA ALA A 401 -10.50 12.93 12.13
C ALA A 401 -11.49 11.93 12.76
N SER A 402 -11.59 10.71 12.22
CA SER A 402 -12.50 9.69 12.75
C SER A 402 -12.16 9.31 14.20
N PHE A 403 -10.89 9.05 14.53
CA PHE A 403 -10.49 8.75 15.91
C PHE A 403 -10.68 9.94 16.85
N SER A 404 -10.43 11.17 16.40
CA SER A 404 -10.75 12.39 17.18
C SER A 404 -12.24 12.44 17.53
N THR A 405 -13.13 12.14 16.57
CA THR A 405 -14.58 12.13 16.83
C THR A 405 -15.01 10.99 17.76
N ILE A 406 -14.41 9.80 17.63
CA ILE A 406 -14.68 8.66 18.52
C ILE A 406 -14.25 8.99 19.96
N ILE A 407 -13.05 9.57 20.14
CA ILE A 407 -12.54 10.02 21.44
C ILE A 407 -13.47 11.08 22.05
N CYS A 408 -13.99 12.02 21.25
CA CYS A 408 -14.97 13.01 21.70
C CYS A 408 -16.34 12.43 22.10
N ALA A 409 -16.74 11.31 21.49
CA ALA A 409 -18.01 10.64 21.77
C ALA A 409 -17.93 9.70 22.99
N ALA A 410 -16.77 9.12 23.28
CA ALA A 410 -16.57 8.13 24.33
C ALA A 410 -17.02 8.59 25.75
N PRO A 411 -16.71 9.81 26.23
CA PRO A 411 -17.16 10.27 27.55
C PRO A 411 -18.68 10.39 27.65
N ARG A 412 -19.36 10.75 26.55
CA ARG A 412 -20.82 10.83 26.50
C ARG A 412 -21.45 9.45 26.58
N ALA A 413 -20.88 8.47 25.88
CA ALA A 413 -21.29 7.08 25.97
C ALA A 413 -21.06 6.51 27.39
N TRP A 414 -19.93 6.84 28.03
CA TRP A 414 -19.65 6.42 29.41
C TRP A 414 -20.68 6.96 30.41
N LYS A 415 -21.02 8.26 30.32
CA LYS A 415 -22.04 8.88 31.20
C LYS A 415 -23.42 8.26 31.01
N GLN A 416 -23.81 7.92 29.77
CA GLN A 416 -25.08 7.24 29.49
C GLN A 416 -25.15 5.82 30.10
N LEU A 417 -24.01 5.12 30.17
CA LEU A 417 -23.93 3.86 30.92
C LEU A 417 -24.11 4.07 32.42
N THR A 418 -23.35 5.00 33.02
CA THR A 418 -23.35 5.21 34.47
C THR A 418 -24.71 5.71 34.99
N GLY A 419 -25.37 6.61 34.27
CA GLY A 419 -26.70 7.09 34.65
C GLY A 419 -27.73 5.97 34.63
N ARG A 420 -27.65 5.08 33.64
CA ARG A 420 -28.58 3.94 33.54
C ARG A 420 -28.33 2.88 34.61
N ASP A 421 -27.08 2.57 34.94
CA ASP A 421 -26.75 1.64 36.03
C ASP A 421 -27.26 2.17 37.38
N ARG A 422 -27.18 3.49 37.63
CA ARG A 422 -27.70 4.11 38.85
C ARG A 422 -29.23 4.08 38.92
N ASP A 423 -29.91 4.32 37.81
CA ASP A 423 -31.37 4.15 37.71
C ASP A 423 -31.81 2.68 37.88
N TYR A 424 -30.92 1.69 37.71
CA TYR A 424 -31.19 0.27 37.97
C TYR A 424 -30.92 -0.13 39.42
N ASP A 425 -29.92 0.46 40.09
CA ASP A 425 -29.61 0.22 41.50
C ASP A 425 -30.59 0.91 42.47
N ASP A 426 -31.21 2.04 42.07
CA ASP A 426 -32.21 2.78 42.89
C ASP A 426 -33.64 2.21 42.78
N MET A 427 -33.86 1.08 42.09
CA MET A 427 -35.19 0.45 41.97
C MET A 427 -35.39 -0.59 43.07
N ASP A 428 -36.27 -0.30 44.04
CA ASP A 428 -36.65 -1.26 45.09
C ASP A 428 -37.23 -2.54 44.47
N GLU A 429 -36.55 -3.69 44.70
CA GLU A 429 -36.96 -5.02 44.20
C GLU A 429 -38.34 -5.47 44.73
N GLU A 430 -38.85 -4.84 45.79
CA GLU A 430 -40.15 -5.11 46.40
C GLU A 430 -41.33 -4.30 45.79
N ASP A 431 -41.10 -3.40 44.81
CA ASP A 431 -42.17 -2.60 44.19
C ASP A 431 -43.08 -3.46 43.28
N PRO A 432 -44.40 -3.58 43.57
CA PRO A 432 -45.37 -4.32 42.75
C PRO A 432 -45.51 -3.83 41.31
N PHE A 433 -45.04 -2.61 41.00
CA PHE A 433 -45.07 -2.03 39.66
C PHE A 433 -43.75 -2.19 38.88
N ASN A 434 -42.76 -2.87 39.47
CA ASN A 434 -41.48 -3.14 38.84
C ASN A 434 -41.67 -3.99 37.54
N PRO A 435 -41.23 -3.49 36.36
CA PRO A 435 -41.34 -4.22 35.10
C PRO A 435 -40.53 -5.52 35.07
N GLN A 436 -39.49 -5.69 35.90
CA GLN A 436 -38.77 -6.96 36.07
C GLN A 436 -39.54 -7.97 36.93
N ALA A 437 -40.19 -7.53 38.02
CA ALA A 437 -41.03 -8.38 38.85
C ALA A 437 -42.16 -9.04 38.03
N ARG A 438 -42.77 -8.30 37.09
CA ARG A 438 -43.76 -8.85 36.13
C ARG A 438 -43.18 -9.90 35.17
N ARG A 439 -41.94 -9.70 34.68
CA ARG A 439 -41.29 -10.69 33.78
C ARG A 439 -40.91 -11.96 34.52
N ILE A 440 -40.45 -11.84 35.77
CA ILE A 440 -40.05 -12.97 36.62
C ILE A 440 -41.29 -13.75 37.10
N ALA A 441 -42.37 -13.07 37.47
CA ALA A 441 -43.64 -13.71 37.87
C ALA A 441 -44.31 -14.48 36.72
N ALA A 442 -44.17 -14.01 35.47
CA ALA A 442 -44.68 -14.73 34.30
C ALA A 442 -43.90 -16.01 33.95
N HIS A 443 -42.64 -16.15 34.41
CA HIS A 443 -41.77 -17.29 34.07
C HIS A 443 -41.61 -18.32 35.19
N ARG A 444 -42.21 -18.11 36.38
CA ARG A 444 -42.20 -19.08 37.48
C ARG A 444 -43.60 -19.23 38.08
N PRO A 445 -44.30 -20.37 37.91
CA PRO A 445 -45.45 -20.67 38.74
C PRO A 445 -44.96 -20.96 40.18
N PRO A 446 -45.77 -20.71 41.23
CA PRO A 446 -45.33 -20.87 42.61
C PRO A 446 -45.13 -22.36 42.90
N ARG A 447 -43.87 -22.81 42.91
CA ARG A 447 -43.49 -24.11 43.47
C ARG A 447 -43.40 -23.97 44.98
N GLY A 448 -44.19 -24.77 45.68
CA GLY A 448 -44.19 -24.87 47.15
C GLY A 448 -42.79 -25.10 47.72
N GLN A 449 -42.55 -24.48 48.87
CA GLN A 449 -41.30 -24.51 49.63
C GLN A 449 -40.83 -25.95 49.88
N LEU A 450 -39.71 -26.36 49.26
CA LEU A 450 -38.89 -27.47 49.73
C LEU A 450 -37.64 -26.91 50.39
N ARG A 451 -37.55 -27.10 51.71
CA ARG A 451 -36.38 -26.82 52.54
C ARG A 451 -35.22 -27.72 52.10
N SER A 452 -34.08 -27.12 51.73
CA SER A 452 -32.82 -27.82 51.56
C SER A 452 -31.95 -27.57 52.80
N PHE A 453 -31.70 -28.65 53.54
CA PHE A 453 -30.75 -28.72 54.64
C PHE A 453 -29.33 -28.84 54.08
N CYS A 454 -28.45 -27.89 54.43
CA CYS A 454 -27.06 -28.11 54.86
C CYS A 454 -26.26 -26.79 54.81
N SER A 455 -25.91 -26.24 55.97
CA SER A 455 -24.50 -25.96 56.32
C SER A 455 -24.38 -25.51 57.78
N TYR A 456 -23.30 -25.99 58.38
CA TYR A 456 -22.88 -25.93 59.77
C TYR A 456 -22.81 -24.51 60.37
N SER A 457 -23.26 -24.35 61.62
CA SER A 457 -22.60 -23.46 62.57
C SER A 457 -22.67 -24.05 63.99
N SER A 458 -21.55 -23.93 64.67
CA SER A 458 -21.19 -24.52 65.96
C SER A 458 -21.69 -23.71 67.15
N SER A 459 -22.30 -24.42 68.11
CA SER A 459 -22.07 -24.33 69.58
C SER A 459 -21.93 -22.95 70.25
N LEU A 460 -22.89 -22.57 71.12
CA LEU A 460 -22.73 -22.46 72.59
C LEU A 460 -23.94 -21.75 73.25
N GLY A 461 -24.64 -22.45 74.16
CA GLY A 461 -25.44 -21.96 75.32
C GLY A 461 -26.57 -20.94 75.10
N SER A 462 -27.70 -20.91 75.80
CA SER A 462 -28.25 -21.61 76.95
C SER A 462 -29.74 -21.24 77.05
N GLN A 463 -30.60 -22.17 77.46
CA GLN A 463 -31.89 -22.00 78.18
C GLN A 463 -32.86 -20.89 77.69
N SER A 464 -34.11 -21.17 77.29
CA SER A 464 -35.14 -21.82 78.11
C SER A 464 -36.42 -21.96 77.28
N SER A 465 -37.14 -23.03 77.57
CA SER A 465 -38.36 -23.53 76.93
C SER A 465 -39.63 -22.80 77.37
N LEU A 466 -40.49 -22.39 76.44
CA LEU A 466 -41.95 -22.36 76.63
C LEU A 466 -42.66 -22.61 75.29
N HIS A 467 -43.52 -23.64 75.27
CA HIS A 467 -44.49 -23.94 74.21
C HIS A 467 -45.83 -23.23 74.54
N PRO A 468 -46.78 -23.14 73.57
CA PRO A 468 -47.74 -22.05 73.41
C PRO A 468 -49.07 -22.29 74.14
N PRO A 469 -50.04 -21.36 74.05
CA PRO A 469 -51.43 -21.73 74.02
C PRO A 469 -52.09 -21.47 72.66
N ALA A 470 -53.11 -22.28 72.42
CA ALA A 470 -53.85 -22.42 71.19
C ALA A 470 -55.02 -21.43 71.06
N GLN A 471 -55.38 -21.25 69.79
CA GLN A 471 -56.67 -20.91 69.17
C GLN A 471 -57.89 -20.66 70.06
N THR A 472 -58.48 -19.48 69.87
CA THR A 472 -59.91 -19.22 70.10
C THR A 472 -60.63 -19.12 68.76
N VAL A 473 -61.46 -20.13 68.49
CA VAL A 473 -62.50 -20.14 67.46
C VAL A 473 -63.73 -19.42 68.00
N SER A 474 -64.32 -18.51 67.22
CA SER A 474 -65.70 -18.04 67.45
C SER A 474 -66.50 -18.15 66.16
N ASN A 475 -67.55 -18.96 66.23
CA ASN A 475 -68.66 -19.11 65.28
C ASN A 475 -69.47 -17.79 65.23
N ALA A 476 -70.22 -17.34 64.21
CA ALA A 476 -71.03 -17.91 63.14
C ALA A 476 -71.49 -16.74 62.20
N PRO A 477 -72.42 -16.89 61.21
CA PRO A 477 -72.73 -17.99 60.30
C PRO A 477 -72.60 -17.61 58.80
N VAL A 478 -72.75 -18.63 57.97
CA VAL A 478 -72.83 -18.60 56.50
C VAL A 478 -74.04 -17.82 56.01
N SER A 479 -73.84 -16.94 55.02
CA SER A 479 -74.88 -16.52 54.08
C SER A 479 -74.34 -16.60 52.66
N GLU A 480 -74.78 -17.63 51.94
CA GLU A 480 -74.72 -17.72 50.49
C GLU A 480 -75.47 -16.54 49.88
N TYR A 481 -74.80 -15.72 49.08
CA TYR A 481 -75.44 -14.97 48.01
C TYR A 481 -74.56 -14.98 46.76
N MET A 482 -75.07 -15.72 45.78
CA MET A 482 -74.90 -15.63 44.34
C MET A 482 -73.88 -14.61 43.79
N ASN A 483 -72.95 -15.16 43.02
CA ASN A 483 -72.25 -14.48 41.93
C ASN A 483 -73.26 -13.74 41.05
N GLN A 484 -73.15 -12.41 41.03
CA GLN A 484 -73.83 -11.55 40.06
C GLN A 484 -72.79 -10.65 39.41
N ALA A 485 -71.94 -11.26 38.59
CA ALA A 485 -71.27 -10.56 37.50
C ALA A 485 -72.25 -10.53 36.32
N VAL A 486 -72.74 -9.35 35.95
CA VAL A 486 -73.24 -8.93 34.62
C VAL A 486 -73.72 -7.47 34.70
N LEU A 487 -73.39 -6.67 33.66
CA LEU A 487 -73.65 -5.22 33.39
C LEU A 487 -72.54 -4.30 33.90
N PHE A 488 -71.53 -3.84 33.15
CA PHE A 488 -71.36 -3.52 31.71
C PHE A 488 -70.04 -4.18 31.24
N GLY A 489 -69.91 -4.94 30.15
CA GLY A 489 -70.40 -4.78 28.78
C GLY A 489 -69.16 -4.54 27.88
N GLY A 490 -68.73 -5.41 26.97
CA GLY A 490 -69.17 -6.73 26.56
C GLY A 490 -68.03 -7.43 25.82
N ASN A 491 -68.04 -8.76 25.85
CA ASN A 491 -67.26 -9.63 24.97
C ASN A 491 -68.31 -10.45 24.19
N PRO A 492 -68.01 -11.05 23.03
CA PRO A 492 -67.60 -12.44 23.19
C PRO A 492 -66.55 -12.92 22.19
N ARG A 493 -65.60 -13.69 22.74
CA ARG A 493 -65.01 -14.85 22.04
C ARG A 493 -65.99 -16.02 22.14
N TYR A 494 -66.20 -16.73 21.03
CA TYR A 494 -66.84 -18.04 20.98
C TYR A 494 -65.80 -19.15 21.22
N GLU A 495 -66.11 -20.10 22.10
CA GLU A 495 -65.33 -21.33 22.32
C GLU A 495 -65.86 -22.51 21.45
N ASN A 496 -64.91 -23.15 20.77
CA ASN A 496 -64.72 -24.60 20.49
C ASN A 496 -65.92 -25.55 20.29
N VAL A 497 -66.02 -26.13 19.08
CA VAL A 497 -66.54 -27.50 18.79
C VAL A 497 -65.69 -28.12 17.64
N PRO A 498 -65.39 -29.44 17.61
CA PRO A 498 -64.19 -29.99 16.97
C PRO A 498 -64.39 -30.67 15.59
N LEU A 499 -63.25 -30.87 14.90
CA LEU A 499 -62.94 -31.79 13.78
C LEU A 499 -63.69 -31.63 12.44
N ILE A 500 -62.99 -31.12 11.41
CA ILE A 500 -62.70 -31.79 10.12
C ILE A 500 -62.15 -30.79 9.09
N GLY A 501 -61.00 -31.14 8.49
CA GLY A 501 -60.78 -30.93 7.06
C GLY A 501 -60.25 -29.58 6.57
N ARG A 502 -58.99 -29.63 6.12
CA ARG A 502 -58.40 -28.91 4.97
C ARG A 502 -58.22 -27.39 5.04
N GLY A 503 -56.98 -27.01 4.71
CA GLY A 503 -56.71 -25.92 3.77
C GLY A 503 -56.38 -24.59 4.41
N SER A 504 -55.09 -24.26 4.45
CA SER A 504 -54.58 -22.91 4.66
C SER A 504 -55.14 -21.94 3.61
N PRO A 505 -55.52 -20.70 3.98
CA PRO A 505 -55.55 -19.59 3.04
C PRO A 505 -54.50 -18.50 3.36
N PRO A 506 -54.18 -17.64 2.37
CA PRO A 506 -52.92 -16.90 2.26
C PRO A 506 -53.00 -15.45 2.81
N PRO A 507 -51.86 -14.75 2.96
CA PRO A 507 -51.84 -13.33 3.30
C PRO A 507 -52.17 -12.44 2.10
N THR A 508 -53.05 -11.47 2.33
CA THR A 508 -53.40 -10.39 1.41
C THR A 508 -52.31 -9.30 1.44
N TYR A 509 -51.80 -8.95 0.26
CA TYR A 509 -50.89 -7.84 0.01
C TYR A 509 -51.60 -6.47 0.07
N SER A 510 -50.87 -5.42 0.43
CA SER A 510 -51.16 -4.05 0.02
C SER A 510 -49.99 -3.47 -0.79
N PRO A 511 -50.26 -2.58 -1.76
CA PRO A 511 -49.48 -2.44 -2.98
C PRO A 511 -48.74 -1.11 -3.05
N SER A 512 -47.42 -1.13 -2.96
CA SER A 512 -46.55 -0.08 -3.53
C SER A 512 -45.10 -0.51 -3.45
N MET A 513 -44.67 -1.34 -4.40
CA MET A 513 -43.30 -1.49 -4.91
C MET A 513 -43.29 -2.70 -5.86
N ARG A 514 -43.84 -2.53 -7.07
CA ARG A 514 -43.75 -3.52 -8.16
C ARG A 514 -43.43 -2.88 -9.51
N ALA A 515 -42.25 -2.27 -9.55
CA ALA A 515 -41.37 -2.14 -10.71
C ALA A 515 -39.99 -1.89 -10.05
N THR A 516 -39.00 -2.77 -10.11
CA THR A 516 -38.12 -2.97 -11.29
C THR A 516 -37.32 -4.30 -11.17
N TYR A 517 -37.90 -5.38 -10.65
CA TYR A 517 -37.24 -6.71 -10.59
C TYR A 517 -37.76 -7.70 -11.64
N LEU A 518 -38.08 -7.21 -12.84
CA LEU A 518 -38.35 -8.04 -14.02
C LEU A 518 -37.67 -7.45 -15.25
N SER A 519 -36.34 -7.44 -15.22
CA SER A 519 -35.51 -7.52 -16.42
C SER A 519 -34.26 -8.27 -16.00
N VAL A 520 -33.82 -9.23 -16.82
CA VAL A 520 -32.80 -10.25 -16.53
C VAL A 520 -33.40 -11.53 -15.95
N THR A 521 -34.00 -12.33 -16.84
CA THR A 521 -33.56 -13.70 -17.17
C THR A 521 -34.55 -14.30 -18.17
N ASP A 522 -34.29 -14.15 -19.47
CA ASP A 522 -34.27 -15.27 -20.43
C ASP A 522 -33.92 -14.75 -21.83
N GLU A 523 -32.75 -15.13 -22.33
CA GLU A 523 -32.60 -15.85 -23.61
C GLU A 523 -31.12 -15.95 -23.98
N HIS A 524 -30.60 -17.17 -23.89
CA HIS A 524 -29.39 -17.63 -24.58
C HIS A 524 -29.84 -18.42 -25.82
N VAL A 525 -29.78 -17.84 -27.03
CA VAL A 525 -29.62 -18.62 -28.27
C VAL A 525 -28.80 -17.84 -29.32
N ARG A 526 -27.59 -18.36 -29.57
CA ARG A 526 -26.78 -18.40 -30.81
C ARG A 526 -27.20 -17.52 -32.01
N HIS A 527 -26.24 -16.76 -32.57
CA HIS A 527 -25.67 -17.08 -33.89
C HIS A 527 -24.40 -16.28 -34.25
N ARG A 528 -23.59 -16.96 -35.07
CA ARG A 528 -22.30 -16.66 -35.68
C ARG A 528 -22.51 -15.94 -37.02
N GLY A 529 -21.63 -15.00 -37.38
CA GLY A 529 -21.24 -14.76 -38.78
C GLY A 529 -21.61 -13.41 -39.41
N ASP A 530 -20.55 -12.74 -39.88
CA ASP A 530 -20.41 -11.98 -41.14
C ASP A 530 -20.92 -10.52 -41.30
N PHE A 531 -19.92 -9.64 -41.51
CA PHE A 531 -19.94 -8.46 -42.41
C PHE A 531 -20.49 -8.83 -43.80
N PRO A 532 -21.05 -7.92 -44.64
CA PRO A 532 -20.43 -6.63 -45.01
C PRO A 532 -21.36 -5.45 -45.36
N ALA A 533 -20.78 -4.24 -45.41
CA ALA A 533 -20.88 -3.24 -46.49
C ALA A 533 -19.93 -2.08 -46.18
#